data_AF-A0A7S3MXL2-F1
#
_entry.id   AF-A0A7S3MXL2-F1
#
_cell.length_a   1.000
_cell.length_b   1.000
_cell.length_c   1.000
_cell.angle_alpha   90.00
_cell.angle_beta   90.00
_cell.angle_gamma   90.00
#
_symmetry.space_group_name_H-M   'P 1'
#
loop_
_entity.id
_entity.type
_entity.pdbx_description
1 polymer ?
#
loop_
_entity_poly.entity_id
_entity_poly.type
_entity_poly.pdbx_seq_one_letter_code
_entity_poly.pdbx_strand_id
1 'polypeptide(L)'
;GTVNKYGVVPFLVQIRDLDTHKHMPGVQTGDMGPKMGFNSKDNGWMTFDNVRVPRENMPCRYLKVDREGSVSIEGDIRALYSSMLATRAGIATHSKFYL
;
A
#
# COMPACT_ATOMS: atom_id res chain seq x y z
N GLY A 1 10.34 11.87 -16.82
CA GLY A 1 9.75 10.54 -16.57
C GLY A 1 8.42 10.47 -17.30
N THR A 2 8.15 9.38 -18.00
CA THR A 2 6.90 9.17 -18.73
C THR A 2 5.73 9.19 -17.75
N VAL A 3 4.73 10.05 -17.99
CA VAL A 3 3.57 10.21 -17.10
C VAL A 3 2.75 8.92 -17.13
N ASN A 4 2.61 8.26 -15.98
CA ASN A 4 1.72 7.12 -15.80
C ASN A 4 0.27 7.60 -15.90
N LYS A 5 -0.47 7.14 -16.93
CA LYS A 5 -1.87 7.50 -17.18
C LYS A 5 -2.88 6.62 -16.42
N TYR A 6 -2.41 5.58 -15.75
CA TYR A 6 -3.25 4.55 -15.12
C TYR A 6 -3.49 4.80 -13.62
N GLY A 7 -2.90 5.86 -13.06
CA GLY A 7 -3.08 6.26 -11.67
C GLY A 7 -2.31 5.40 -10.67
N VAL A 8 -2.78 5.42 -9.41
CA VAL A 8 -2.16 4.70 -8.30
C VAL A 8 -2.81 3.32 -8.17
N VAL A 9 -1.97 2.29 -8.14
CA VAL A 9 -2.39 0.89 -8.01
C VAL A 9 -1.60 0.22 -6.89
N PRO A 10 -2.23 -0.65 -6.09
CA PRO A 10 -1.54 -1.34 -5.02
C PRO A 10 -0.65 -2.46 -5.55
N PHE A 11 0.46 -2.71 -4.85
CA PHE A 11 1.31 -3.88 -5.05
C PHE A 11 1.61 -4.50 -3.69
N LEU A 12 1.61 -5.83 -3.63
CA LEU A 12 2.08 -6.57 -2.47
C LEU A 12 3.60 -6.72 -2.54
N VAL A 13 4.31 -6.06 -1.64
CA VAL A 13 5.78 -6.07 -1.61
C VAL A 13 6.26 -6.68 -0.30
N GLN A 14 7.15 -7.67 -0.39
CA GLN A 14 7.83 -8.19 0.78
C GLN A 14 8.96 -7.21 1.16
N ILE A 15 8.89 -6.69 2.39
CA ILE A 15 9.82 -5.64 2.87
C ILE A 15 10.90 -6.18 3.81
N ARG A 16 10.67 -7.35 4.41
CA ARG A 16 11.59 -8.02 5.33
C ARG A 16 11.67 -9.50 5.04
N ASP A 17 12.82 -10.07 5.31
CA ASP A 17 13.05 -11.51 5.34
C ASP A 17 12.24 -12.15 6.49
N LEU A 18 11.62 -13.30 6.23
CA LEU A 18 10.69 -13.91 7.19
C LEU A 18 11.40 -14.58 8.37
N ASP A 19 12.64 -15.04 8.18
CA ASP A 19 13.39 -15.75 9.20
C ASP A 19 14.25 -14.80 10.05
N THR A 20 14.91 -13.84 9.39
CA THR A 20 15.89 -12.94 10.02
C THR A 20 15.33 -11.56 10.33
N HIS A 21 14.16 -11.21 9.80
CA HIS A 21 13.54 -9.88 9.91
C HIS A 21 14.37 -8.71 9.33
N LYS A 22 15.48 -9.02 8.66
CA LYS A 22 16.32 -8.03 7.96
C LYS A 22 15.57 -7.47 6.75
N HIS A 23 15.96 -6.27 6.31
CA HIS A 23 15.38 -5.67 5.11
C HIS A 23 15.64 -6.54 3.87
N MET A 24 14.65 -6.65 2.99
CA MET A 24 14.86 -7.24 1.66
C MET A 24 15.77 -6.33 0.83
N PRO A 25 16.54 -6.87 -0.15
CA PRO A 25 17.41 -6.07 -1.00
C PRO A 25 16.66 -4.91 -1.68
N GLY A 26 17.23 -3.71 -1.62
CA GLY A 26 16.63 -2.49 -2.17
C GLY A 26 15.50 -1.88 -1.33
N VAL A 27 15.12 -2.48 -0.20
CA VAL A 27 14.15 -1.90 0.74
C VAL A 27 14.91 -1.24 1.89
N GLN A 28 14.50 -0.02 2.27
CA GLN A 28 14.92 0.59 3.52
C GLN A 28 13.70 1.06 4.30
N THR A 29 13.75 0.91 5.63
CA THR A 29 12.73 1.44 6.53
C THR A 29 13.37 2.00 7.80
N GLY A 30 12.66 2.92 8.46
CA GLY A 30 13.04 3.44 9.76
C GLY A 30 11.85 4.04 10.51
N ASP A 31 12.03 4.30 11.80
CA ASP A 31 11.02 4.98 12.63
C ASP A 31 10.94 6.47 12.26
N MET A 32 9.75 7.03 12.28
CA MET A 32 9.52 8.48 12.11
C MET A 32 9.91 9.28 13.38
N GLY A 33 9.93 8.62 14.54
CA GLY A 33 10.30 9.19 15.83
C GLY A 33 9.09 9.47 16.74
N PRO A 34 9.32 10.28 17.80
CA PRO A 34 8.28 10.66 18.76
C PRO A 34 7.10 11.37 18.11
N LYS A 35 5.90 11.08 18.62
CA LYS A 35 4.63 11.63 18.11
C LYS A 35 3.86 12.30 19.26
N MET A 36 3.00 13.27 18.92
CA MET A 36 2.16 13.94 19.93
C MET A 36 1.22 12.95 20.66
N GLY A 37 0.82 11.88 19.99
CA GLY A 37 0.12 10.73 20.58
C GLY A 37 0.49 9.46 19.85
N PHE A 38 -0.05 8.32 20.30
CA PHE A 38 0.21 7.00 19.70
C PHE A 38 1.71 6.62 19.68
N ASN A 39 2.44 6.96 20.74
CA ASN A 39 3.88 6.64 20.86
C ASN A 39 4.17 5.13 20.87
N SER A 40 3.19 4.29 21.22
CA SER A 40 3.30 2.82 21.10
C SER A 40 3.14 2.30 19.68
N LYS A 41 2.88 3.15 18.69
CA LYS A 41 2.81 2.79 17.27
C LYS A 41 4.15 3.06 16.58
N ASP A 42 4.61 2.07 15.85
CA ASP A 42 5.85 1.99 15.07
C ASP A 42 5.69 2.62 13.67
N ASN A 43 5.01 3.76 13.59
CA ASN A 43 4.87 4.51 12.34
C ASN A 43 6.26 4.88 11.79
N GLY A 44 6.56 4.46 10.57
CA GLY A 44 7.87 4.64 9.95
C GLY A 44 7.83 5.25 8.56
N TRP A 45 9.02 5.38 7.98
CA TRP A 45 9.24 5.69 6.57
C TRP A 45 9.75 4.46 5.82
N MET A 46 9.62 4.47 4.50
CA MET A 46 10.09 3.41 3.62
C MET A 46 10.56 3.97 2.28
N THR A 47 11.64 3.42 1.73
CA THR A 47 12.10 3.69 0.36
C THR A 47 12.34 2.38 -0.39
N PHE A 48 12.23 2.47 -1.72
CA PHE A 48 12.54 1.37 -2.63
C PHE A 48 13.63 1.83 -3.60
N ASP A 49 14.67 1.03 -3.71
CA ASP A 49 15.72 1.12 -4.72
C ASP A 49 15.65 -0.12 -5.61
N ASN A 50 15.07 0.05 -6.80
CA ASN A 50 14.99 -0.97 -7.85
C ASN A 50 14.48 -2.36 -7.39
N VAL A 51 13.56 -2.38 -6.43
CA VAL A 51 12.94 -3.62 -5.92
C VAL A 51 12.11 -4.28 -7.01
N ARG A 52 12.39 -5.56 -7.28
CA ARG A 52 11.64 -6.37 -8.24
C ARG A 52 10.47 -7.07 -7.55
N VAL A 53 9.28 -6.88 -8.10
CA VAL A 53 8.03 -7.46 -7.58
C VAL A 53 7.39 -8.28 -8.71
N PRO A 54 7.01 -9.55 -8.47
CA PRO A 54 6.26 -10.33 -9.45
C PRO A 54 4.98 -9.61 -9.87
N ARG A 55 4.61 -9.72 -11.15
CA ARG A 55 3.41 -9.08 -11.70
C ARG A 55 2.15 -9.53 -10.96
N GLU A 56 2.12 -10.78 -10.54
CA GLU A 56 1.01 -11.43 -9.82
C GLU A 56 0.77 -10.83 -8.43
N ASN A 57 1.76 -10.12 -7.86
CA ASN A 57 1.60 -9.41 -6.60
C ASN A 57 0.82 -8.10 -6.74
N MET A 58 0.45 -7.72 -7.95
CA MET A 58 -0.51 -6.65 -8.21
C MET A 58 -1.94 -7.22 -8.09
N PRO A 59 -2.77 -6.75 -7.14
CA PRO A 59 -4.16 -7.21 -7.02
C PRO A 59 -4.97 -6.80 -8.27
N CYS A 60 -5.17 -7.75 -9.17
CA CYS A 60 -5.64 -7.53 -10.53
C CYS A 60 -7.18 -7.53 -10.71
N ARG A 61 -7.97 -7.20 -9.67
CA ARG A 61 -9.44 -7.34 -9.76
C ARG A 61 -10.10 -6.35 -10.71
N TYR A 62 -9.64 -5.09 -10.69
CA TYR A 62 -10.26 -4.00 -11.47
C TYR A 62 -9.32 -3.38 -12.52
N LEU A 63 -8.02 -3.65 -12.41
CA LEU A 63 -7.00 -3.22 -13.35
C LEU A 63 -5.99 -4.35 -13.50
N LYS A 64 -5.74 -4.77 -14.74
CA LYS A 64 -4.84 -5.86 -15.08
C LYS A 64 -3.72 -5.36 -15.96
N VAL A 65 -2.57 -5.99 -15.82
CA VAL A 65 -1.43 -5.84 -16.71
C VAL A 65 -1.11 -7.22 -17.27
N ASP A 66 -1.14 -7.37 -18.58
CA ASP A 66 -0.76 -8.63 -19.24
C ASP A 66 0.78 -8.81 -19.25
N ARG A 67 1.27 -9.88 -19.88
CA ARG A 67 2.71 -10.19 -19.92
C ARG A 67 3.46 -9.26 -20.88
N GLU A 68 2.75 -8.77 -21.89
CA GLU A 68 3.21 -7.89 -22.94
C GLU A 68 3.27 -6.42 -22.46
N GLY A 69 2.64 -6.13 -21.31
CA GLY A 69 2.61 -4.82 -20.68
C GLY A 69 1.36 -3.99 -21.01
N SER A 70 0.37 -4.56 -21.70
CA SER A 70 -0.91 -3.91 -21.96
C SER A 70 -1.73 -3.83 -20.68
N VAL A 71 -2.31 -2.66 -20.43
CA VAL A 71 -3.17 -2.40 -19.28
C VAL A 71 -4.63 -2.49 -19.70
N SER A 72 -5.43 -3.30 -19.01
CA SER A 72 -6.88 -3.32 -19.14
C SER A 72 -7.55 -2.92 -17.82
N ILE A 73 -8.61 -2.14 -17.91
CA ILE A 73 -9.43 -1.75 -16.76
C ILE A 73 -10.74 -2.55 -16.86
N GLU A 74 -10.95 -3.43 -15.91
CA GLU A 74 -12.14 -4.27 -15.82
C GLU A 74 -12.99 -3.81 -14.62
N GLY A 75 -13.79 -2.77 -14.85
CA GLY A 75 -14.70 -2.21 -13.84
C GLY A 75 -14.29 -0.84 -13.31
N ASP A 76 -14.76 -0.49 -12.11
CA ASP A 76 -14.57 0.83 -11.53
C ASP A 76 -13.38 0.88 -10.57
N ILE A 77 -12.30 1.54 -11.00
CA ILE A 77 -11.08 1.72 -10.19
C ILE A 77 -11.31 2.49 -8.88
N ARG A 78 -12.42 3.23 -8.74
CA ARG A 78 -12.78 3.90 -7.48
C ARG A 78 -13.02 2.88 -6.35
N ALA A 79 -13.33 1.63 -6.69
CA ALA A 79 -13.45 0.54 -5.73
C ALA A 79 -12.16 0.27 -4.93
N LEU A 80 -10.97 0.67 -5.42
CA LEU A 80 -9.71 0.59 -4.68
C LEU A 80 -9.75 1.39 -3.37
N TYR A 81 -10.59 2.43 -3.30
CA TYR A 81 -10.75 3.28 -2.12
C TYR A 81 -11.84 2.82 -1.15
N SER A 82 -12.47 1.67 -1.42
CA SER A 82 -13.55 1.11 -0.59
C SER A 82 -13.13 0.89 0.87
N SER A 83 -11.90 0.44 1.12
CA SER A 83 -11.33 0.27 2.46
C SER A 83 -11.27 1.59 3.24
N MET A 84 -10.94 2.70 2.58
CA MET A 84 -10.92 4.02 3.21
C MET A 84 -12.33 4.51 3.54
N LEU A 85 -13.31 4.26 2.67
CA LEU A 85 -14.71 4.60 2.93
C LEU A 85 -15.25 3.84 4.15
N ALA A 86 -14.98 2.52 4.23
CA ALA A 86 -15.35 1.71 5.38
C ALA A 86 -14.69 2.22 6.68
N THR A 87 -13.41 2.59 6.62
CA THR A 87 -12.69 3.16 7.77
C THR A 87 -13.32 4.48 8.23
N ARG A 88 -13.72 5.37 7.31
CA ARG A 88 -14.39 6.63 7.65
C ARG A 88 -15.73 6.43 8.35
N ALA A 89 -16.54 5.49 7.85
CA ALA A 89 -17.78 5.12 8.52
C ALA A 89 -17.49 4.59 9.94
N GLY A 90 -16.46 3.75 10.06
CA GLY A 90 -15.98 3.27 11.35
C GLY A 90 -15.60 4.40 12.32
N ILE A 91 -14.83 5.39 11.88
CA ILE A 91 -14.47 6.56 12.72
C ILE A 91 -15.73 7.24 13.25
N ALA A 92 -16.70 7.53 12.38
CA ALA A 92 -17.95 8.17 12.79
C ALA A 92 -18.73 7.35 13.83
N THR A 93 -18.75 6.02 13.68
CA THR A 93 -19.37 5.13 14.68
C THR A 93 -18.60 5.11 16.00
N HIS A 94 -17.27 5.06 15.97
CA HIS A 94 -16.46 5.02 17.18
C HIS A 94 -16.58 6.31 18.01
N SER A 95 -16.73 7.46 17.35
CA SER A 95 -16.92 8.75 18.01
C SER A 95 -18.15 8.77 18.95
N LYS A 96 -19.18 7.97 18.67
CA LYS A 96 -20.36 7.84 19.55
C LYS A 96 -19.99 7.39 20.97
N PHE A 97 -18.93 6.59 21.15
CA PHE A 97 -18.56 6.07 22.47
C PHE A 97 -17.76 7.07 23.31
N TYR A 98 -17.43 8.23 22.74
CA TYR A 98 -16.68 9.30 23.40
C TYR A 98 -17.54 10.56 23.63
N LEU A 99 -18.84 10.51 23.30
CA LEU A 99 -19.87 11.50 23.59
C LEU A 99 -20.91 10.90 24.54
#